data_AF-A0A1Y2TU82-F1
#
_entry.id   AF-A0A1Y2TU82-F1
#
_cell.length_a   1.000
_cell.length_b   1.000
_cell.length_c   1.000
_cell.angle_alpha   90.00
_cell.angle_beta   90.00
_cell.angle_gamma   90.00
#
_symmetry.space_group_name_H-M   'P 1'
#
loop_
_entity.id
_entity.type
_entity.pdbx_description
1 polymer ?
#
loop_
_entity_poly.entity_id
_entity_poly.type
_entity_poly.pdbx_seq_one_letter_code
_entity_poly.pdbx_strand_id
1 'polypeptide(L)'
;MGKDPATVAKFNNDYWGLGDDAYVGALDFFHQVHCLNVLRHESFRYYNRDGETVPKWNEIHWVHIQHCVGMMMEHLLCNADAGFLTYNWVEHEKYPFPDMSGECTLKSLFLLRNSRFASLR
;
A
#
# COMPACT_ATOMS: atom_id res chain seq x y z
N MET A 1 -4.17 -13.41 -9.15
CA MET A 1 -3.14 -12.62 -8.48
C MET A 1 -1.76 -12.73 -9.13
N GLY A 2 -1.53 -13.62 -10.12
CA GLY A 2 -0.21 -13.72 -10.78
C GLY A 2 0.93 -14.20 -9.86
N LYS A 3 0.60 -14.60 -8.63
CA LYS A 3 1.51 -15.10 -7.60
C LYS A 3 1.38 -16.60 -7.48
N ASP A 4 2.49 -17.26 -7.11
CA ASP A 4 2.52 -18.70 -6.86
C ASP A 4 1.71 -19.03 -5.60
N PRO A 5 0.59 -19.79 -5.71
CA PRO A 5 -0.21 -20.17 -4.55
C PRO A 5 0.56 -21.00 -3.50
N ALA A 6 1.67 -21.65 -3.88
CA ALA A 6 2.47 -22.46 -2.96
C ALA A 6 3.22 -21.62 -1.91
N THR A 7 3.50 -20.34 -2.22
CA THR A 7 4.30 -19.48 -1.34
C THR A 7 3.46 -18.56 -0.47
N VAL A 8 2.19 -18.36 -0.85
CA VAL A 8 1.28 -17.43 -0.18
C VAL A 8 0.74 -18.05 1.10
N ALA A 9 0.76 -17.27 2.18
CA ALA A 9 0.22 -17.65 3.47
C ALA A 9 -1.28 -17.96 3.37
N LYS A 10 -1.71 -19.02 4.04
CA LYS A 10 -3.09 -19.49 4.06
C LYS A 10 -3.72 -19.29 5.43
N PHE A 11 -5.03 -19.07 5.46
CA PHE A 11 -5.80 -19.14 6.69
C PHE A 11 -5.91 -20.59 7.15
N ASN A 12 -5.82 -20.81 8.47
CA ASN A 12 -6.06 -22.12 9.05
C ASN A 12 -7.55 -22.49 8.91
N ASN A 13 -7.85 -23.57 8.19
CA ASN A 13 -9.22 -23.96 7.91
C ASN A 13 -9.96 -24.46 9.17
N ASP A 14 -9.29 -25.13 10.10
CA ASP A 14 -9.90 -25.62 11.35
C ASP A 14 -10.41 -24.47 12.23
N TYR A 15 -9.76 -23.31 12.19
CA TYR A 15 -10.13 -22.13 12.96
C TYR A 15 -11.10 -21.22 12.20
N TRP A 16 -10.87 -20.98 10.90
CA TRP A 16 -11.62 -19.97 10.13
C TRP A 16 -12.75 -20.54 9.28
N GLY A 17 -12.74 -21.83 8.94
CA GLY A 17 -13.78 -22.49 8.15
C GLY A 17 -13.92 -21.98 6.71
N LEU A 18 -12.87 -21.38 6.15
CA LEU A 18 -12.89 -20.74 4.81
C LEU A 18 -12.49 -21.69 3.66
N GLY A 19 -12.11 -22.93 3.97
CA GLY A 19 -11.57 -23.92 3.03
C GLY A 19 -10.04 -23.85 2.89
N ASP A 20 -9.47 -24.88 2.26
CA ASP A 20 -8.01 -25.05 2.12
C ASP A 20 -7.36 -24.09 1.10
N ASP A 21 -8.19 -23.36 0.34
CA ASP A 21 -7.79 -22.36 -0.66
C ASP A 21 -8.09 -20.92 -0.21
N ALA A 22 -8.05 -20.68 1.10
CA ALA A 22 -8.15 -19.34 1.68
C ALA A 22 -6.76 -18.72 1.89
N TYR A 23 -6.43 -17.69 1.12
CA TYR A 23 -5.12 -17.02 1.12
C TYR A 23 -5.17 -15.67 1.86
N VAL A 24 -4.09 -15.32 2.53
CA VAL A 24 -3.92 -14.06 3.26
C VAL A 24 -3.49 -12.96 2.28
N GLY A 25 -4.27 -11.89 2.25
CA GLY A 25 -3.94 -10.69 1.48
C GLY A 25 -4.52 -9.42 2.11
N ALA A 26 -3.94 -8.28 1.75
CA ALA A 26 -4.42 -6.96 2.14
C ALA A 26 -4.57 -6.07 0.91
N LEU A 27 -5.44 -5.06 0.98
CA LEU A 27 -5.48 -4.03 -0.05
C LEU A 27 -4.18 -3.22 -0.01
N ASP A 28 -3.58 -3.03 -1.18
CA ASP A 28 -2.30 -2.33 -1.30
C ASP A 28 -2.40 -0.87 -0.84
N PHE A 29 -3.58 -0.24 -0.98
CA PHE A 29 -3.86 1.07 -0.40
C PHE A 29 -3.48 1.19 1.09
N PHE A 30 -3.78 0.18 1.91
CA PHE A 30 -3.44 0.23 3.34
C PHE A 30 -1.92 0.18 3.56
N HIS A 31 -1.21 -0.57 2.72
CA HIS A 31 0.24 -0.62 2.76
C HIS A 31 0.86 0.73 2.38
N GLN A 32 0.34 1.38 1.32
CA GLN A 32 0.78 2.71 0.90
C GLN A 32 0.59 3.77 2.00
N VAL A 33 -0.57 3.77 2.66
CA VAL A 33 -0.86 4.67 3.79
C VAL A 33 0.06 4.39 4.98
N HIS A 34 0.30 3.12 5.30
CA HIS A 34 1.25 2.73 6.35
C HIS A 34 2.66 3.27 6.08
N CYS A 35 3.18 3.08 4.86
CA CYS A 35 4.50 3.56 4.44
C CYS A 35 4.60 5.08 4.51
N LEU A 36 3.57 5.81 4.05
CA LEU A 36 3.54 7.27 4.17
C LEU A 36 3.57 7.72 5.64
N ASN A 37 2.87 7.02 6.53
CA ASN A 37 2.90 7.33 7.95
C ASN A 37 4.28 7.07 8.59
N VAL A 38 4.96 5.98 8.20
CA VAL A 38 6.34 5.73 8.64
C VAL A 38 7.28 6.86 8.17
N LEU A 39 7.19 7.26 6.90
CA LEU A 39 7.98 8.38 6.36
C LEU A 39 7.68 9.71 7.07
N ARG A 40 6.41 9.96 7.41
CA ARG A 40 6.01 11.09 8.25
C ARG A 40 6.72 11.02 9.60
N HIS A 41 6.64 9.89 10.31
CA HIS A 41 7.29 9.75 11.63
C HIS A 41 8.81 9.97 11.56
N GLU A 42 9.48 9.43 10.55
CA GLU A 42 10.93 9.66 10.35
C GLU A 42 11.24 11.12 10.00
N SER A 43 10.42 11.75 9.14
CA SER A 43 10.61 13.15 8.76
C SER A 43 10.48 14.08 9.98
N PHE A 44 9.53 13.79 10.87
CA PHE A 44 9.29 14.56 12.11
C PHE A 44 10.06 14.05 13.33
N ARG A 45 10.99 13.11 13.18
CA ARG A 45 11.72 12.49 14.31
C ARG A 45 12.47 13.50 15.17
N TYR A 46 12.95 14.59 14.55
CA TYR A 46 13.66 15.68 15.21
C TYR A 46 12.81 16.95 15.36
N TYR A 47 11.51 16.86 15.11
CA TYR A 47 10.58 17.94 15.41
C TYR A 47 10.19 17.80 16.88
N ASN A 48 10.66 18.72 17.74
CA ASN A 48 10.38 18.63 19.17
C ASN A 48 8.88 18.74 19.43
N ARG A 49 8.35 17.86 20.29
CA ARG A 49 6.92 17.84 20.63
C ARG A 49 6.49 19.03 21.49
N ASP A 50 7.45 19.74 22.07
CA ASP A 50 7.22 20.89 22.97
C ASP A 50 7.23 22.24 22.23
N GLY A 51 7.30 22.24 20.89
CA GLY A 51 7.21 23.46 20.06
C GLY A 51 8.54 24.14 19.74
N GLU A 52 9.66 23.65 20.26
CA GLU A 52 11.00 24.16 19.89
C GLU A 52 11.61 23.36 18.74
N THR A 53 11.68 23.92 17.53
CA THR A 53 12.37 23.24 16.43
C THR A 53 13.84 23.02 16.82
N VAL A 54 14.37 21.81 16.58
CA VAL A 54 15.82 21.58 16.73
C VAL A 54 16.52 22.63 15.85
N PRO A 55 17.54 23.36 16.34
CA PRO A 55 18.09 24.56 15.68
C PRO A 55 18.56 24.36 14.23
N LYS A 56 18.63 23.11 13.77
CA LYS A 56 19.00 22.71 12.42
C LYS A 56 18.04 23.24 11.35
N TRP A 57 16.75 23.39 11.66
CA TRP A 57 15.72 23.73 10.66
C TRP A 57 14.76 24.82 11.14
N ASN A 58 14.41 25.75 10.25
CA ASN A 58 13.45 26.82 10.53
C ASN A 58 11.98 26.33 10.43
N GLU A 59 11.03 27.17 10.84
CA GLU A 59 9.60 26.85 10.81
C GLU A 59 9.08 26.50 9.41
N ILE A 60 9.52 27.23 8.38
CA ILE A 60 9.10 27.02 6.98
C ILE A 60 9.43 25.59 6.51
N HIS A 61 10.57 25.04 6.92
CA HIS A 61 10.94 23.66 6.60
C HIS A 61 9.85 22.68 7.06
N TRP A 62 9.37 22.84 8.29
CA TRP A 62 8.39 21.93 8.88
C TRP A 62 6.99 22.08 8.28
N VAL A 63 6.59 23.32 7.98
CA VAL A 63 5.37 23.61 7.21
C VAL A 63 5.43 22.92 5.84
N HIS A 64 6.57 22.99 5.16
CA HIS A 64 6.75 22.37 3.84
C HIS A 64 6.61 20.84 3.92
N ILE A 65 7.31 20.20 4.88
CA ILE A 65 7.23 18.74 5.07
C ILE A 65 5.80 18.31 5.42
N GLN A 66 5.11 19.02 6.31
CA GLN A 66 3.72 18.74 6.68
C GLN A 66 2.80 18.83 5.46
N HIS A 67 2.94 19.88 4.67
CA HIS A 67 2.15 20.09 3.45
C HIS A 67 2.42 18.99 2.41
N CYS A 68 3.67 18.60 2.20
CA CYS A 68 4.03 17.50 1.29
C CYS A 68 3.40 16.17 1.71
N VAL A 69 3.50 15.80 3.00
CA VAL A 69 2.87 14.57 3.52
C VAL A 69 1.35 14.62 3.33
N GLY A 70 0.73 15.78 3.57
CA GLY A 70 -0.70 15.99 3.36
C GLY A 70 -1.11 15.79 1.90
N MET A 71 -0.42 16.43 0.96
CA MET A 71 -0.70 16.28 -0.49
C MET A 71 -0.51 14.84 -0.97
N MET A 72 0.51 14.13 -0.47
CA MET A 72 0.70 12.72 -0.79
C MET A 72 -0.47 11.86 -0.29
N MET A 73 -0.95 12.11 0.94
CA MET A 73 -2.10 11.40 1.49
C MET A 73 -3.38 11.66 0.68
N GLU A 74 -3.63 12.92 0.28
CA GLU A 74 -4.76 13.27 -0.59
C GLU A 74 -4.68 12.52 -1.93
N HIS A 75 -3.50 12.48 -2.55
CA HIS A 75 -3.31 11.74 -3.79
C HIS A 75 -3.58 10.23 -3.63
N LEU A 76 -3.11 9.62 -2.54
CA LEU A 76 -3.37 8.21 -2.22
C LEU A 76 -4.86 7.92 -2.03
N LEU A 77 -5.59 8.84 -1.38
CA LEU A 77 -7.04 8.70 -1.19
C LEU A 77 -7.80 8.83 -2.51
N CYS A 78 -7.41 9.76 -3.38
CA CYS A 78 -8.05 9.96 -4.68
C CYS A 78 -7.72 8.87 -5.70
N ASN A 79 -6.58 8.19 -5.55
CA ASN A 79 -6.09 7.16 -6.48
C ASN A 79 -5.88 5.83 -5.76
N ALA A 80 -6.77 5.51 -4.83
CA ALA A 80 -6.62 4.34 -3.97
C ALA A 80 -6.43 3.05 -4.78
N ASP A 81 -5.34 2.34 -4.49
CA ASP A 81 -5.04 1.09 -5.17
C ASP A 81 -5.90 -0.06 -4.62
N ALA A 82 -6.88 -0.48 -5.43
CA ALA A 82 -7.67 -1.70 -5.21
C ALA A 82 -6.93 -3.03 -5.48
N GLY A 83 -5.63 -2.97 -5.75
CA GLY A 83 -4.76 -4.13 -5.86
C GLY A 83 -4.64 -4.87 -4.53
N PHE A 84 -4.30 -6.14 -4.60
CA PHE A 84 -4.06 -6.98 -3.43
C PHE A 84 -2.58 -7.29 -3.30
N LEU A 85 -2.07 -7.08 -2.10
CA LEU A 85 -0.77 -7.53 -1.66
C LEU A 85 -0.95 -8.87 -0.95
N THR A 86 -0.19 -9.88 -1.37
CA THR A 86 -0.14 -11.20 -0.75
C THR A 86 0.95 -11.24 0.31
N TYR A 87 0.77 -12.09 1.32
CA TYR A 87 1.79 -12.34 2.34
C TYR A 87 2.42 -13.70 2.11
N ASN A 88 3.75 -13.79 2.13
CA ASN A 88 4.49 -15.02 1.91
C ASN A 88 5.25 -15.42 3.18
N TRP A 89 5.46 -16.72 3.37
CA TRP A 89 6.37 -17.21 4.41
C TRP A 89 7.82 -17.01 3.98
N VAL A 90 8.59 -16.31 4.80
CA VAL A 90 10.01 -16.05 4.58
C VAL A 90 10.81 -16.77 5.66
N GLU A 91 11.95 -17.36 5.29
CA GLU A 91 12.83 -18.03 6.24
C GLU A 91 13.29 -17.04 7.33
N HIS A 92 13.33 -17.52 8.59
CA HIS A 92 13.66 -16.74 9.79
C HIS A 92 12.64 -15.68 10.23
N GLU A 93 11.53 -15.50 9.50
CA GLU A 93 10.46 -14.59 9.92
C GLU A 93 9.40 -15.30 10.75
N LYS A 94 8.95 -14.65 11.84
CA LYS A 94 7.91 -15.19 12.73
C LYS A 94 6.51 -15.09 12.13
N TYR A 95 6.29 -14.09 11.28
CA TYR A 95 5.01 -13.79 10.64
C TYR A 95 5.22 -13.69 9.14
N PRO A 96 4.20 -14.02 8.32
CA PRO A 96 4.34 -13.93 6.88
C PRO A 96 4.58 -12.47 6.47
N PHE A 97 5.51 -12.26 5.56
CA PHE A 97 5.97 -10.93 5.16
C PHE A 97 5.26 -10.49 3.87
N PRO A 98 4.92 -9.19 3.71
CA PRO A 98 4.30 -8.71 2.50
C PRO A 98 5.18 -8.97 1.27
N ASP A 99 4.58 -9.51 0.22
CA ASP A 99 5.26 -9.64 -1.08
C ASP A 99 5.25 -8.30 -1.81
N MET A 100 6.39 -7.62 -1.75
CA MET A 100 6.60 -6.29 -2.34
C MET A 100 6.90 -6.35 -3.84
N SER A 101 6.99 -7.55 -4.43
CA SER A 101 7.26 -7.73 -5.86
C SER A 101 5.97 -7.53 -6.69
N GLY A 102 5.45 -6.31 -6.74
CA GLY A 102 4.30 -6.00 -7.58
C GLY A 102 4.70 -5.83 -9.05
N GLU A 103 4.18 -6.64 -9.97
CA GLU A 103 4.08 -6.22 -11.37
C GLU A 103 2.99 -5.14 -11.44
N CYS A 104 3.40 -3.91 -11.77
CA CYS A 104 2.49 -2.82 -12.06
C CYS A 104 1.73 -3.15 -13.35
N THR A 105 0.65 -3.91 -13.25
CA THR A 105 -0.29 -4.04 -14.37
C THR A 105 -1.03 -2.71 -14.48
N LEU A 106 -0.67 -1.93 -15.50
CA LEU A 106 -1.35 -0.67 -15.85
C LEU A 106 -2.87 -0.87 -15.79
N LYS A 107 -3.51 -0.27 -14.78
CA LYS A 107 -4.98 -0.28 -14.60
C LYS A 107 -5.73 0.39 -15.76
N SER A 108 -5.02 1.03 -16.70
CA SER A 108 -5.58 1.81 -17.79
C SER A 108 -6.01 1.02 -19.03
N LEU A 109 -5.85 -0.31 -19.11
CA LEU A 109 -6.21 -1.07 -20.32
C LEU A 109 -7.41 -2.03 -20.21
N PHE A 110 -8.03 -2.21 -19.04
CA PHE A 110 -9.16 -3.15 -18.88
C PHE A 110 -10.56 -2.53 -18.98
N LEU A 111 -10.69 -1.19 -19.02
CA LEU A 111 -11.99 -0.51 -19.10
C LEU A 111 -12.43 -0.04 -20.50
N LEU A 112 -11.65 -0.30 -21.57
CA LEU A 112 -12.01 0.15 -22.93
C LEU A 112 -12.06 -0.95 -24.01
N ARG A 113 -12.39 -2.20 -23.64
CA ARG A 113 -12.73 -3.22 -24.64
C ARG A 113 -14.14 -3.77 -24.46
N ASN A 114 -15.13 -2.88 -24.43
CA ASN A 114 -16.49 -3.26 -24.81
C ASN A 114 -17.35 -2.11 -25.39
N SER A 115 -16.71 -1.13 -26.04
CA SER A 115 -17.43 -0.19 -26.89
C SER A 115 -17.60 -0.84 -28.27
N ARG A 116 -18.73 -1.50 -28.47
CA ARG A 116 -19.23 -1.88 -29.80
C ARG A 116 -19.26 -0.62 -30.67
N PHE A 117 -18.28 -0.44 -31.55
CA PHE A 117 -18.47 0.38 -32.73
C PHE A 117 -19.43 -0.37 -33.65
N ALA A 118 -20.73 -0.16 -33.43
CA ALA A 118 -21.75 -0.49 -34.40
C ALA A 118 -21.54 0.43 -35.61
N SER A 119 -21.10 -0.19 -36.71
CA SER A 119 -21.36 0.17 -38.11
C SER A 119 -22.29 1.37 -38.30
N LEU A 120 -21.74 2.51 -38.73
CA LEU A 120 -22.50 3.50 -39.49
C LEU A 120 -22.25 3.27 -40.98
N ARG A 121 -23.36 3.08 -41.71
CA ARG A 121 -23.46 3.26 -43.15
C ARG A 121 -23.23 4.72 -43.51
#